data_AF-A0A7M3MZ69-F1
#
_entry.id   AF-A0A7M3MZ69-F1
#
_cell.length_a   1.000
_cell.length_b   1.000
_cell.length_c   1.000
_cell.angle_alpha   90.00
_cell.angle_beta   90.00
_cell.angle_gamma   90.00
#
_symmetry.space_group_name_H-M   'P 1'
#
loop_
_entity.id
_entity.type
_entity.pdbx_description
1 polymer ?
#
loop_
_entity_poly.entity_id
_entity_poly.type
_entity_poly.pdbx_seq_one_letter_code
_entity_poly.pdbx_strand_id
1 'polypeptide(L)'
;MKHSFIIWLLTIALTIMITSCSSDDDSGPAGDGPSIEIAAPADNSDFHHGDTVFIEVHLEHTEEIGNFHIEMIDQNTEQKVIDQMDATQESALTIAGDWVNEVPTHTDFILRVTATDPMGRESMESVSFHCHPEGE
;
A
#
# COMPACT_ATOMS: atom_id res chain seq x y z
N MET A 1 1.59 -12.88 -61.94
CA MET A 1 2.76 -12.17 -61.40
C MET A 1 2.27 -11.22 -60.32
N LYS A 2 2.01 -11.81 -59.17
CA LYS A 2 1.35 -11.26 -57.99
C LYS A 2 2.03 -11.97 -56.81
N HIS A 3 2.16 -11.28 -55.68
CA HIS A 3 2.69 -11.81 -54.42
C HIS A 3 4.23 -11.92 -54.37
N SER A 4 4.90 -10.78 -54.44
CA SER A 4 6.27 -10.68 -53.93
C SER A 4 6.50 -9.24 -53.48
N PHE A 5 7.12 -9.04 -52.30
CA PHE A 5 7.56 -7.76 -51.71
C PHE A 5 6.71 -7.02 -50.64
N ILE A 6 5.76 -7.65 -49.93
CA ILE A 6 5.11 -6.98 -48.76
C ILE A 6 5.16 -7.82 -47.45
N ILE A 7 5.87 -8.96 -47.43
CA ILE A 7 5.78 -9.94 -46.31
C ILE A 7 7.08 -10.06 -45.49
N TRP A 8 7.99 -9.07 -45.53
CA TRP A 8 9.26 -9.14 -44.80
C TRP A 8 9.61 -7.89 -43.97
N LEU A 9 8.61 -7.25 -43.37
CA LEU A 9 8.86 -6.13 -42.44
C LEU A 9 7.84 -6.00 -41.31
N LEU A 10 7.24 -7.12 -40.88
CA LEU A 10 6.21 -7.14 -39.84
C LEU A 10 6.40 -8.28 -38.82
N THR A 11 7.66 -8.60 -38.48
CA THR A 11 7.96 -9.76 -37.62
C THR A 11 9.09 -9.54 -36.62
N ILE A 12 9.40 -8.31 -36.21
CA ILE A 12 10.28 -8.05 -35.05
C ILE A 12 9.77 -6.80 -34.31
N ALA A 13 8.63 -6.93 -33.63
CA ALA A 13 8.15 -5.93 -32.68
C ALA A 13 7.23 -6.62 -31.66
N LEU A 14 7.75 -7.67 -31.02
CA LEU A 14 7.11 -8.25 -29.85
C LEU A 14 8.18 -9.01 -29.07
N THR A 15 8.05 -8.99 -27.74
CA THR A 15 8.92 -9.65 -26.74
C THR A 15 10.19 -8.90 -26.37
N ILE A 16 10.04 -7.78 -25.65
CA ILE A 16 10.69 -7.63 -24.32
C ILE A 16 9.74 -6.82 -23.42
N MET A 17 8.65 -7.46 -22.97
CA MET A 17 8.03 -7.06 -21.70
C MET A 17 8.83 -7.80 -20.63
N ILE A 18 9.96 -7.22 -20.23
CA ILE A 18 10.62 -7.62 -18.98
C ILE A 18 9.65 -7.23 -17.87
N THR A 19 9.00 -8.24 -17.36
CA THR A 19 8.31 -8.26 -16.07
C THR A 19 9.24 -7.67 -15.03
N SER A 20 9.05 -6.40 -14.70
CA SER A 20 9.59 -5.83 -13.47
C SER A 20 8.72 -6.31 -12.32
N CYS A 21 8.84 -7.59 -12.00
CA CYS A 21 8.49 -8.10 -10.70
C CYS A 21 9.83 -8.11 -9.95
N SER A 22 10.15 -7.02 -9.26
CA SER A 22 11.17 -7.07 -8.21
C SER A 22 10.54 -7.86 -7.08
N SER A 23 10.66 -9.18 -7.15
CA SER A 23 10.52 -10.01 -5.97
C SER A 23 11.74 -9.70 -5.12
N ASP A 24 11.52 -8.91 -4.07
CA ASP A 24 12.50 -8.74 -3.01
C ASP A 24 12.90 -10.12 -2.47
N ASP A 25 14.18 -10.21 -2.13
CA ASP A 25 14.93 -11.43 -1.85
C ASP A 25 14.33 -12.19 -0.65
N ASP A 26 13.56 -13.24 -0.94
CA ASP A 26 12.74 -14.01 0.01
C ASP A 26 13.59 -14.99 0.85
N SER A 27 14.59 -14.46 1.54
CA SER A 27 15.38 -15.17 2.57
C SER A 27 14.85 -14.89 3.98
N GLY A 28 13.53 -14.70 4.11
CA GLY A 28 12.86 -14.47 5.38
C GLY A 28 12.83 -15.72 6.28
N PRO A 29 12.55 -15.55 7.58
CA PRO A 29 12.31 -16.69 8.47
C PRO A 29 11.15 -17.54 7.93
N ALA A 30 11.24 -18.86 8.03
CA ALA A 30 10.15 -19.73 7.59
C ALA A 30 8.90 -19.56 8.48
N GLY A 31 7.75 -19.35 7.85
CA GLY A 31 6.43 -19.20 8.49
C GLY A 31 5.74 -17.90 8.07
N ASP A 32 4.43 -17.81 8.33
CA ASP A 32 3.64 -16.61 7.99
C ASP A 32 3.94 -15.48 9.00
N GLY A 33 3.97 -14.24 8.51
CA GLY A 33 4.05 -13.04 9.36
C GLY A 33 2.69 -12.66 9.97
N PRO A 34 2.60 -11.53 10.69
CA PRO A 34 1.33 -11.04 11.23
C PRO A 34 0.29 -10.77 10.13
N SER A 35 -0.97 -11.15 10.36
CA SER A 35 -2.09 -10.74 9.52
C SER A 35 -2.43 -9.28 9.76
N ILE A 36 -2.73 -8.58 8.66
CA ILE A 36 -3.10 -7.16 8.66
C ILE A 36 -4.46 -7.02 7.96
N GLU A 37 -5.40 -6.34 8.59
CA GLU A 37 -6.64 -5.88 7.98
C GLU A 37 -6.75 -4.37 8.14
N ILE A 38 -6.86 -3.65 7.02
CA ILE A 38 -7.19 -2.23 7.02
C ILE A 38 -8.70 -2.11 6.86
N ALA A 39 -9.40 -1.93 7.98
CA ALA A 39 -10.86 -1.80 8.02
C ALA A 39 -11.32 -0.40 7.54
N ALA A 40 -10.51 0.62 7.76
CA ALA A 40 -10.73 1.97 7.24
C ALA A 40 -9.40 2.70 6.96
N PRO A 41 -9.33 3.54 5.91
CA PRO A 41 -10.36 3.76 4.89
C PRO A 41 -10.51 2.56 3.94
N ALA A 42 -11.61 2.49 3.21
CA ALA A 42 -11.79 1.47 2.18
C ALA A 42 -10.94 1.80 0.95
N ASP A 43 -10.45 0.78 0.26
CA ASP A 43 -9.70 0.95 -0.99
C ASP A 43 -10.56 1.65 -2.06
N ASN A 44 -9.96 2.62 -2.74
CA ASN A 44 -10.57 3.52 -3.72
C ASN A 44 -11.74 4.35 -3.18
N SER A 45 -11.73 4.69 -1.88
CA SER A 45 -12.68 5.66 -1.33
C SER A 45 -12.33 7.10 -1.75
N ASP A 46 -13.34 7.96 -1.75
CA ASP A 46 -13.21 9.39 -2.08
C ASP A 46 -13.55 10.26 -0.87
N PHE A 47 -12.72 11.26 -0.61
CA PHE A 47 -12.89 12.23 0.47
C PHE A 47 -12.80 13.66 -0.07
N HIS A 48 -13.70 14.53 0.38
CA HIS A 48 -13.71 15.96 0.05
C HIS A 48 -13.00 16.77 1.13
N HIS A 49 -12.70 18.02 0.83
CA HIS A 49 -12.08 18.92 1.79
C HIS A 49 -12.93 19.06 3.07
N GLY A 50 -12.28 18.91 4.22
CA GLY A 50 -12.90 18.91 5.54
C GLY A 50 -13.47 17.56 5.99
N ASP A 51 -13.52 16.55 5.12
CA ASP A 51 -13.91 15.19 5.53
C ASP A 51 -12.86 14.59 6.46
N THR A 52 -13.32 13.80 7.43
CA THR A 52 -12.44 13.01 8.30
C THR A 52 -12.20 11.64 7.68
N VAL A 53 -10.94 11.35 7.39
CA VAL A 53 -10.45 10.02 7.03
C VAL A 53 -10.20 9.25 8.33
N PHE A 54 -11.07 8.29 8.62
CA PHE A 54 -10.85 7.37 9.74
C PHE A 54 -9.87 6.27 9.34
N ILE A 55 -8.98 5.95 10.27
CA ILE A 55 -7.99 4.89 10.13
C ILE A 55 -8.32 3.83 11.17
N GLU A 56 -8.56 2.62 10.72
CA GLU A 56 -8.79 1.47 11.59
C GLU A 56 -8.04 0.28 11.01
N VAL A 57 -7.11 -0.25 11.81
CA VAL A 57 -6.23 -1.36 11.43
C VAL A 57 -6.31 -2.44 12.49
N HIS A 58 -6.57 -3.66 12.07
CA HIS A 58 -6.51 -4.85 12.91
C HIS A 58 -5.24 -5.64 12.57
N LEU A 59 -4.45 -5.94 13.59
CA LEU A 59 -3.26 -6.75 13.49
C LEU A 59 -3.48 -8.02 14.32
N GLU A 60 -3.14 -9.18 13.76
CA GLU A 60 -3.22 -10.46 14.45
C GLU A 60 -2.02 -11.35 14.13
N HIS A 61 -1.53 -12.09 15.11
CA HIS A 61 -0.50 -13.11 14.93
C HIS A 61 -0.71 -14.24 15.94
N THR A 62 -0.18 -15.43 15.66
CA THR A 62 -0.39 -16.60 16.53
C THR A 62 0.35 -16.51 17.86
N GLU A 63 1.43 -15.73 17.91
CA GLU A 63 2.26 -15.54 19.11
C GLU A 63 2.32 -14.07 19.51
N GLU A 64 3.21 -13.29 18.89
CA GLU A 64 3.43 -11.86 19.18
C GLU A 64 3.59 -11.11 17.86
N ILE A 65 3.05 -9.89 17.77
CA ILE A 65 3.18 -9.03 16.58
C ILE A 65 4.56 -8.36 16.51
N GLY A 66 5.22 -8.06 17.64
CA GLY A 66 6.56 -7.49 17.69
C GLY A 66 6.58 -5.99 17.43
N ASN A 67 6.51 -5.58 16.17
CA ASN A 67 6.47 -4.17 15.76
C ASN A 67 5.45 -3.93 14.65
N PHE A 68 4.98 -2.70 14.53
CA PHE A 68 4.20 -2.25 13.39
C PHE A 68 4.58 -0.83 12.97
N HIS A 69 4.30 -0.51 11.71
CA HIS A 69 4.53 0.79 11.09
C HIS A 69 3.33 1.15 10.23
N ILE A 70 2.72 2.30 10.52
CA ILE A 70 1.59 2.86 9.75
C ILE A 70 2.06 4.14 9.10
N GLU A 71 1.88 4.22 7.79
CA GLU A 71 2.25 5.37 6.97
C GLU A 71 1.06 5.79 6.11
N MET A 72 0.79 7.09 6.05
CA MET A 72 -0.13 7.66 5.07
C MET A 72 0.65 8.59 4.16
N ILE A 73 0.76 8.20 2.89
CA ILE A 73 1.72 8.75 1.93
C ILE A 73 0.97 9.48 0.84
N ASP A 74 1.22 10.79 0.72
CA ASP A 74 0.78 11.62 -0.41
C ASP A 74 1.52 11.17 -1.68
N GLN A 75 0.79 10.68 -2.69
CA GLN A 75 1.37 10.17 -3.93
C GLN A 75 1.88 11.27 -4.86
N ASN A 76 1.47 12.52 -4.67
CA ASN A 76 1.97 13.66 -5.44
C ASN A 76 3.30 14.17 -4.90
N THR A 77 3.47 14.19 -3.58
CA THR A 77 4.63 14.80 -2.92
C THR A 77 5.60 13.82 -2.27
N GLU A 78 5.21 12.55 -2.17
CA GLU A 78 5.90 11.48 -1.42
C GLU A 78 6.05 11.81 0.09
N GLN A 79 5.36 12.83 0.59
CA GLN A 79 5.36 13.19 2.00
C GLN A 79 4.46 12.23 2.78
N LYS A 80 4.92 11.88 3.98
CA LYS A 80 4.13 11.12 4.94
C LYS A 80 3.39 12.09 5.84
N VAL A 81 2.06 12.08 5.75
CA VAL A 81 1.19 12.87 6.64
C VAL A 81 0.88 12.11 7.93
N ILE A 82 1.05 10.79 7.92
CA ILE A 82 1.14 9.91 9.09
C ILE A 82 2.40 9.06 8.94
N ASP A 83 3.19 8.97 10.00
CA ASP A 83 4.37 8.10 10.11
C ASP A 83 4.48 7.64 11.58
N GLN A 84 3.86 6.50 11.89
CA GLN A 84 3.79 5.96 13.24
C GLN A 84 4.42 4.57 13.29
N MET A 85 5.50 4.42 14.06
CA MET A 85 6.12 3.14 14.36
C MET A 85 6.02 2.85 15.86
N ASP A 86 5.60 1.64 16.23
CA ASP A 86 5.54 1.21 17.63
C ASP A 86 5.85 -0.29 17.77
N ALA A 87 6.13 -0.70 19.01
CA ALA A 87 6.37 -2.08 19.39
C ALA A 87 5.26 -2.59 20.30
N THR A 88 4.92 -3.88 20.19
CA THR A 88 3.89 -4.50 21.03
C THR A 88 4.21 -5.96 21.30
N GLN A 89 3.87 -6.40 22.52
CA GLN A 89 3.92 -7.81 22.94
C GLN A 89 2.58 -8.52 22.75
N GLU A 90 1.57 -7.80 22.25
CA GLU A 90 0.25 -8.36 22.02
C GLU A 90 0.25 -9.27 20.78
N SER A 91 -0.60 -10.29 20.82
CA SER A 91 -0.87 -11.17 19.68
C SER A 91 -1.97 -10.61 18.77
N ALA A 92 -2.78 -9.67 19.26
CA ALA A 92 -3.83 -9.00 18.52
C ALA A 92 -3.98 -7.56 19.01
N LEU A 93 -4.12 -6.62 18.07
CA LEU A 93 -4.26 -5.19 18.38
C LEU A 93 -5.18 -4.52 17.36
N THR A 94 -6.01 -3.58 17.83
CA THR A 94 -6.72 -2.64 16.97
C THR A 94 -6.14 -1.25 17.15
N ILE A 95 -5.77 -0.62 16.04
CA ILE A 95 -5.19 0.71 16.00
C ILE A 95 -6.22 1.62 15.33
N ALA A 96 -6.59 2.70 16.00
CA ALA A 96 -7.56 3.65 15.51
C ALA A 96 -6.96 5.06 15.51
N GLY A 97 -7.28 5.83 14.46
CA GLY A 97 -6.87 7.21 14.31
C GLY A 97 -7.77 7.95 13.33
N ASP A 98 -7.51 9.25 13.18
CA ASP A 98 -8.21 10.08 12.23
C ASP A 98 -7.29 11.15 11.65
N TRP A 99 -7.62 11.58 10.44
CA TRP A 99 -6.96 12.70 9.76
C TRP A 99 -8.00 13.49 8.97
N VAL A 100 -7.94 14.81 9.03
CA VAL A 100 -8.87 15.67 8.28
C VAL A 100 -8.25 16.01 6.93
N ASN A 101 -9.01 15.79 5.86
CA ASN A 101 -8.58 16.12 4.52
C ASN A 101 -8.54 17.64 4.31
N GLU A 102 -7.35 18.21 4.39
CA GLU A 102 -7.09 19.62 4.10
C GLU A 102 -6.18 19.81 2.88
N VAL A 103 -6.17 18.85 1.93
CA VAL A 103 -5.29 18.96 0.77
C VAL A 103 -5.59 20.21 -0.07
N PRO A 104 -4.55 20.92 -0.55
CA PRO A 104 -4.74 22.11 -1.39
C PRO A 104 -4.99 21.77 -2.86
N THR A 105 -4.74 20.53 -3.27
CA THR A 105 -4.89 20.02 -4.63
C THR A 105 -5.41 18.59 -4.58
N HIS A 106 -6.05 18.14 -5.66
CA HIS A 106 -6.44 16.74 -5.81
C HIS A 106 -5.23 15.82 -5.66
N THR A 107 -5.30 14.87 -4.72
CA THR A 107 -4.19 14.01 -4.33
C THR A 107 -4.69 12.62 -4.00
N ASP A 108 -3.97 11.61 -4.49
CA ASP A 108 -4.13 10.23 -4.07
C ASP A 108 -3.24 9.95 -2.86
N PHE A 109 -3.76 9.20 -1.90
CA PHE A 109 -3.00 8.72 -0.76
C PHE A 109 -2.92 7.21 -0.76
N ILE A 110 -1.82 6.69 -0.20
CA ILE A 110 -1.69 5.30 0.21
C ILE A 110 -1.60 5.25 1.72
N LEU A 111 -2.51 4.53 2.38
CA LEU A 111 -2.30 4.06 3.74
C LEU A 111 -1.61 2.70 3.67
N ARG A 112 -0.36 2.64 4.14
CA ARG A 112 0.47 1.43 4.19
C ARG A 112 0.67 1.03 5.63
N VAL A 113 0.50 -0.27 5.89
CA VAL A 113 0.76 -0.88 7.20
C VAL A 113 1.74 -2.02 7.00
N THR A 114 2.81 -1.99 7.79
CA THR A 114 3.77 -3.09 7.89
C THR A 114 3.75 -3.63 9.32
N ALA A 115 3.76 -4.95 9.49
CA ALA A 115 3.86 -5.60 10.79
C ALA A 115 4.94 -6.68 10.76
N THR A 116 5.75 -6.76 11.82
CA THR A 116 6.94 -7.63 11.87
C THR A 116 7.06 -8.31 13.22
N ASP A 117 6.95 -9.64 13.23
CA ASP A 117 7.07 -10.43 14.45
C ASP A 117 8.48 -10.43 15.06
N PRO A 118 8.66 -10.93 16.30
CA PRO A 118 9.99 -10.99 16.92
C PRO A 118 11.02 -11.88 16.20
N MET A 119 10.58 -12.75 15.28
CA MET A 119 11.47 -13.57 14.45
C MET A 119 11.90 -12.85 13.17
N GLY A 120 11.34 -11.67 12.87
CA GLY A 120 11.61 -10.89 11.67
C GLY A 120 10.75 -11.27 10.47
N ARG A 121 9.65 -12.01 10.67
CA ARG A 121 8.67 -12.28 9.62
C ARG A 121 7.77 -11.07 9.45
N GLU A 122 7.72 -10.57 8.22
CA GLU A 122 7.02 -9.34 7.89
C GLU A 122 5.76 -9.62 7.08
N SER A 123 4.77 -8.74 7.22
CA SER A 123 3.65 -8.63 6.32
C SER A 123 3.37 -7.16 6.07
N MET A 124 2.83 -6.85 4.89
CA MET A 124 2.54 -5.50 4.44
C MET A 124 1.22 -5.48 3.71
N GLU A 125 0.36 -4.55 4.05
CA GLU A 125 -0.89 -4.28 3.36
C GLU A 125 -1.05 -2.79 3.09
N SER A 126 -1.82 -2.46 2.06
CA SER A 126 -2.08 -1.07 1.71
C SER A 126 -3.43 -0.87 1.06
N VAL A 127 -4.04 0.28 1.32
CA VAL A 127 -5.22 0.78 0.60
C VAL A 127 -4.91 2.15 -0.01
N SER A 128 -5.50 2.43 -1.16
CA SER A 128 -5.41 3.72 -1.82
C SER A 128 -6.73 4.47 -1.70
N PHE A 129 -6.71 5.80 -1.63
CA PHE A 129 -7.92 6.62 -1.63
C PHE A 129 -7.66 8.00 -2.21
N HIS A 130 -8.72 8.66 -2.67
CA HIS A 130 -8.69 9.92 -3.37
C HIS A 130 -9.14 11.08 -2.47
N CYS A 131 -8.39 12.18 -2.46
CA CYS A 131 -8.71 13.38 -1.71
C CYS A 131 -8.88 14.58 -2.64
N HIS A 132 -10.02 15.25 -2.55
CA HIS A 132 -10.33 16.47 -3.28
C HIS A 132 -10.08 17.73 -2.42
N PRO A 133 -9.63 18.85 -3.03
CA PRO A 133 -9.47 20.12 -2.36
C PRO A 133 -10.80 20.87 -2.18
N GLU A 134 -10.76 22.04 -1.54
CA GLU A 134 -11.96 22.87 -1.37
C GLU A 134 -12.53 23.32 -2.73
N GLY A 135 -13.83 23.13 -2.93
CA GLY A 135 -14.56 23.66 -4.09
C GLY A 135 -14.69 22.72 -5.30
N GLU A 136 -14.29 21.45 -5.16
CA GLU A 136 -14.62 20.36 -6.09
C GLU A 136 -15.84 19.54 -5.64
#